data_AF-A0A8J2K119-F1
#
_entry.id   AF-A0A8J2K119-F1
#
_cell.length_a   1.000
_cell.length_b   1.000
_cell.length_c   1.000
_cell.angle_alpha   90.00
_cell.angle_beta   90.00
_cell.angle_gamma   90.00
#
_symmetry.space_group_name_H-M   'P 1'
#
loop_
_entity.id
_entity.type
_entity.pdbx_description
1 polymer ?
#
loop_
_entity_poly.entity_id
_entity_poly.type
_entity_poly.pdbx_seq_one_letter_code
_entity_poly.pdbx_strand_id
1 'polypeptide(L)'
;MGLALNRYIGNSILPLLISHSKFYAEADNYASLLDATLHTVYRLSKNKMLTKGQREAVSDFLVALTREMQPNMLLKLLRKLTVDVANLSEYTTVALRLLTLHYERCGKYYGSSGGQGSYGTASEEERRLTMMLFSNIFDSLSKREYDPELFGKALPCLIAIGCALPPDYSLSTNLDDELIKNNASDADGPYNPRPIETHSVNINSDLNNLVVKFSEHYHDAWSSRKLENGWKFGDQYSWSEKVHPRLKPYNHLSEYEKERYKEPIRDSLKALLAYNWNIEQGDSEMASLNRSNNRRSSKTSLGPDHQTPFNYHPRPVDMTNLTLSRDMQNMAERLAENAHDIWAKKKKEEIDSSAGSPHPQLVPYDLLTDKEKKKDRERCQELLKYIQFQGYKLHRVSKGGPAPPEDSSATSAASLERRFAYKLLEKLLHYQDIASVNMKQQVPSSTYSHRSAFKDTPRDVKFFSKVVLPLVEKYFNTNKSYFIAVATAASTSGAASLKEKEMVAT
;
A
#
# COMPACT_ATOMS: atom_id res chain seq x y z
N MET A 1 -32.50 11.74 -1.94
CA MET A 1 -31.69 11.75 -0.71
C MET A 1 -30.23 12.16 -0.94
N GLY A 2 -29.50 11.53 -1.87
CA GLY A 2 -28.06 11.81 -2.10
C GLY A 2 -27.67 13.27 -2.41
N LEU A 3 -28.47 13.98 -3.22
CA LEU A 3 -28.19 15.39 -3.53
C LEU A 3 -28.34 16.33 -2.31
N ALA A 4 -29.32 16.08 -1.44
CA ALA A 4 -29.50 16.85 -0.22
C ALA A 4 -28.34 16.60 0.75
N LEU A 5 -27.88 15.34 0.85
CA LEU A 5 -26.71 14.98 1.65
C LEU A 5 -25.43 15.65 1.11
N ASN A 6 -25.20 15.66 -0.20
CA ASN A 6 -24.06 16.35 -0.81
C ASN A 6 -24.04 17.86 -0.49
N ARG A 7 -25.21 18.51 -0.51
CA ARG A 7 -25.34 19.93 -0.12
C ARG A 7 -25.01 20.15 1.36
N TYR A 8 -25.53 19.30 2.25
CA TYR A 8 -25.26 19.40 3.67
C TYR A 8 -23.77 19.17 4.00
N ILE A 9 -23.17 18.14 3.41
CA ILE A 9 -21.73 17.86 3.56
C ILE A 9 -20.90 19.04 3.05
N GLY A 10 -21.16 19.49 1.82
CA GLY A 10 -20.38 20.56 1.19
C GLY A 10 -20.49 21.92 1.86
N ASN A 11 -21.69 22.30 2.32
CA ASN A 11 -21.96 23.66 2.81
C ASN A 11 -21.80 23.81 4.33
N SER A 12 -21.96 22.73 5.10
CA SER A 12 -21.99 22.81 6.57
C SER A 12 -20.90 21.97 7.22
N ILE A 13 -20.76 20.71 6.83
CA ILE A 13 -19.82 19.79 7.48
C ILE A 13 -18.37 20.14 7.12
N LEU A 14 -18.03 20.17 5.83
CA LEU A 14 -16.64 20.37 5.39
C LEU A 14 -16.06 21.72 5.88
N PRO A 15 -16.76 22.86 5.79
CA PRO A 15 -16.23 24.13 6.30
C PRO A 15 -15.95 24.10 7.82
N LEU A 16 -16.81 23.42 8.59
CA LEU A 16 -16.61 23.26 10.03
C LEU A 16 -15.39 22.40 10.34
N LEU A 17 -15.18 21.32 9.60
CA LEU A 17 -14.01 20.46 9.76
C LEU A 17 -12.71 21.16 9.34
N ILE A 18 -12.75 21.98 8.27
CA ILE A 18 -11.62 22.79 7.82
C ILE A 18 -11.19 23.79 8.90
N SER A 19 -12.15 24.51 9.51
CA SER A 19 -11.84 25.53 10.53
C SER A 19 -11.24 24.96 11.82
N HIS A 20 -11.44 23.66 12.06
CA HIS A 20 -10.92 22.92 13.21
C HIS A 20 -9.79 21.95 12.83
N SER A 21 -9.18 22.11 11.65
CA SER A 21 -8.16 21.18 11.13
C SER A 21 -6.97 20.95 12.06
N LYS A 22 -6.53 21.97 12.81
CA LYS A 22 -5.43 21.89 13.79
C LYS A 22 -5.56 20.73 14.81
N PHE A 23 -6.78 20.28 15.12
CA PHE A 23 -6.98 19.17 16.05
C PHE A 23 -6.57 17.81 15.46
N TYR A 24 -6.39 17.69 14.15
CA TYR A 24 -5.94 16.46 13.52
C TYR A 24 -4.46 16.14 13.81
N ALA A 25 -3.63 17.15 14.09
CA ALA A 25 -2.22 16.96 14.39
C ALA A 25 -1.98 16.18 15.70
N GLU A 26 -2.93 16.24 16.64
CA GLU A 26 -2.85 15.57 17.94
C GLU A 26 -3.63 14.24 17.98
N ALA A 27 -4.17 13.80 16.84
CA ALA A 27 -5.09 12.67 16.75
C ALA A 27 -4.42 11.35 16.33
N ASP A 28 -3.16 11.13 16.71
CA ASP A 28 -2.39 9.91 16.37
C ASP A 28 -3.11 8.62 16.82
N ASN A 29 -3.81 8.65 17.96
CA ASN A 29 -4.61 7.53 18.47
C ASN A 29 -5.79 7.15 17.56
N TYR A 30 -6.17 8.03 16.62
CA TYR A 30 -7.25 7.84 15.66
C TYR A 30 -6.72 7.77 14.22
N ALA A 31 -5.45 7.41 14.02
CA ALA A 31 -4.80 7.30 12.72
C ALA A 31 -5.62 6.48 11.70
N SER A 32 -6.23 5.36 12.12
CA SER A 32 -7.07 4.51 11.26
C SER A 32 -8.33 5.22 10.77
N LEU A 33 -8.93 6.07 11.61
CA LEU A 33 -10.11 6.86 11.27
C LEU A 33 -9.75 8.04 10.35
N LEU A 34 -8.61 8.70 10.59
CA LEU A 34 -8.12 9.75 9.70
C LEU A 34 -7.83 9.21 8.30
N ASP A 35 -7.18 8.03 8.21
CA ASP A 35 -6.92 7.31 6.95
C ASP A 35 -8.23 6.98 6.22
N ALA A 36 -9.20 6.37 6.90
CA ALA A 36 -10.51 6.07 6.33
C ALA A 36 -11.27 7.34 5.87
N THR A 37 -11.16 8.43 6.63
CA THR A 37 -11.78 9.73 6.30
C THR A 37 -11.14 10.32 5.04
N LEU A 38 -9.82 10.32 4.97
CA LEU A 38 -9.04 10.78 3.82
C LEU A 38 -9.46 10.05 2.54
N HIS A 39 -9.50 8.71 2.57
CA HIS A 39 -9.91 7.89 1.43
C HIS A 39 -11.38 8.13 1.04
N THR A 40 -12.27 8.30 2.03
CA THR A 40 -13.70 8.55 1.80
C THR A 40 -13.93 9.89 1.13
N VAL A 41 -13.28 10.96 1.63
CA VAL A 41 -13.44 12.30 1.05
C VAL A 41 -12.74 12.41 -0.30
N TYR A 42 -11.61 11.71 -0.50
CA TYR A 42 -10.99 11.63 -1.81
C TYR A 42 -11.90 10.94 -2.83
N ARG A 43 -12.60 9.86 -2.45
CA ARG A 43 -13.62 9.24 -3.31
C ARG A 43 -14.79 10.19 -3.59
N LEU A 44 -15.23 10.96 -2.59
CA LEU A 44 -16.25 11.98 -2.78
C LEU A 44 -15.84 13.02 -3.84
N SER A 45 -14.56 13.40 -3.91
CA SER A 45 -14.06 14.36 -4.91
C SER A 45 -14.27 13.93 -6.36
N LYS A 46 -14.36 12.61 -6.61
CA LYS A 46 -14.59 12.03 -7.94
C LYS A 46 -16.07 11.91 -8.31
N ASN A 47 -16.99 12.22 -7.38
CA ASN A 47 -18.41 12.10 -7.63
C ASN A 47 -18.87 13.13 -8.68
N LYS A 48 -19.44 12.64 -9.78
CA LYS A 48 -19.95 13.46 -10.90
C LYS A 48 -21.17 14.31 -10.53
N MET A 49 -21.86 13.98 -9.44
CA MET A 49 -23.05 14.71 -8.96
C MET A 49 -22.74 15.91 -8.06
N LEU A 50 -21.45 16.25 -7.86
CA LEU A 50 -21.04 17.44 -7.10
C LEU A 50 -20.96 18.68 -7.99
N THR A 51 -21.39 19.82 -7.47
CA THR A 51 -21.16 21.12 -8.12
C THR A 51 -19.68 21.52 -8.02
N LYS A 52 -19.24 22.48 -8.85
CA LYS A 52 -17.86 23.00 -8.81
C LYS A 52 -17.46 23.49 -7.42
N GLY A 53 -18.30 24.32 -6.77
CA GLY A 53 -18.02 24.82 -5.42
C GLY A 53 -18.01 23.74 -4.34
N GLN A 54 -18.83 22.68 -4.47
CA GLN A 54 -18.77 21.54 -3.56
C GLN A 54 -17.46 20.74 -3.73
N ARG A 55 -17.00 20.56 -4.97
CA ARG A 55 -15.72 19.91 -5.26
C ARG A 55 -14.54 20.73 -4.74
N GLU A 56 -14.63 22.06 -4.81
CA GLU A 56 -13.65 22.96 -4.19
C GLU A 56 -13.62 22.79 -2.67
N ALA A 57 -14.77 22.79 -1.98
CA ALA A 57 -14.83 22.54 -0.54
C ALA A 57 -14.26 21.16 -0.14
N VAL A 58 -14.53 20.12 -0.93
CA VAL A 58 -13.93 18.79 -0.76
C VAL A 58 -12.41 18.85 -0.93
N SER A 59 -11.93 19.55 -1.96
CA SER A 59 -10.50 19.73 -2.19
C SER A 59 -9.83 20.50 -1.04
N ASP A 60 -10.46 21.56 -0.53
CA ASP A 60 -9.94 22.37 0.56
C ASP A 60 -9.85 21.57 1.86
N PHE A 61 -10.85 20.72 2.14
CA PHE A 61 -10.79 19.81 3.27
C PHE A 61 -9.67 18.78 3.14
N LEU A 62 -9.49 18.16 1.96
CA LEU A 62 -8.40 17.21 1.74
C LEU A 62 -7.03 17.85 1.98
N VAL A 63 -6.85 19.10 1.54
CA VAL A 63 -5.64 19.87 1.79
C VAL A 63 -5.46 20.17 3.28
N ALA A 64 -6.51 20.64 3.96
CA ALA A 64 -6.45 20.94 5.38
C ALA A 64 -6.17 19.70 6.23
N LEU A 65 -6.79 18.57 5.91
CA LEU A 65 -6.57 17.29 6.58
C LEU A 65 -5.15 16.78 6.35
N THR A 66 -4.71 16.69 5.09
CA THR A 66 -3.36 16.19 4.78
C THR A 66 -2.25 17.08 5.31
N ARG A 67 -2.49 18.39 5.48
CA ARG A 67 -1.55 19.35 6.09
C ARG A 67 -1.13 18.95 7.50
N GLU A 68 -2.07 18.45 8.27
CA GLU A 68 -1.90 18.13 9.70
C GLU A 68 -1.51 16.66 9.93
N MET A 69 -1.68 15.79 8.93
CA MET A 69 -1.30 14.37 9.00
C MET A 69 0.22 14.16 8.84
N GLN A 70 0.74 13.12 9.51
CA GLN A 70 2.12 12.67 9.30
C GLN A 70 2.34 12.17 7.87
N PRO A 71 3.53 12.38 7.26
CA PRO A 71 3.76 12.02 5.86
C PRO A 71 3.53 10.54 5.52
N ASN A 72 3.92 9.64 6.43
CA ASN A 72 3.79 8.18 6.29
C ASN A 72 2.32 7.70 6.18
N MET A 73 1.36 8.46 6.71
CA MET A 73 -0.06 8.12 6.64
C MET A 73 -0.60 8.27 5.21
N LEU A 74 0.09 9.02 4.35
CA LEU A 74 -0.34 9.20 2.96
C LEU A 74 0.00 8.00 2.07
N LEU A 75 0.82 7.05 2.53
CA LEU A 75 1.32 5.93 1.70
C LEU A 75 0.20 5.20 0.95
N LYS A 76 -0.90 4.87 1.62
CA LYS A 76 -2.03 4.17 0.98
C LYS A 76 -2.71 5.02 -0.09
N LEU A 77 -2.91 6.31 0.19
CA LEU A 77 -3.47 7.23 -0.79
C LEU A 77 -2.49 7.46 -1.97
N LEU A 78 -1.18 7.50 -1.74
CA LEU A 78 -0.17 7.62 -2.80
C LEU A 78 -0.26 6.46 -3.80
N ARG A 79 -0.49 5.22 -3.34
CA ARG A 79 -0.72 4.06 -4.24
C ARG A 79 -1.89 4.33 -5.18
N LYS A 80 -3.01 4.83 -4.64
CA LYS A 80 -4.20 5.16 -5.42
C LYS A 80 -3.96 6.33 -6.39
N LEU A 81 -3.34 7.41 -5.90
CA LEU A 81 -3.01 8.59 -6.69
C LEU A 81 -2.10 8.25 -7.87
N THR A 82 -1.14 7.32 -7.67
CA THR A 82 -0.21 6.87 -8.73
C THR A 82 -0.94 6.30 -9.94
N VAL A 83 -2.05 5.60 -9.71
CA VAL A 83 -2.90 5.06 -10.79
C VAL A 83 -3.84 6.13 -11.34
N ASP A 84 -4.44 6.95 -10.48
CA ASP A 84 -5.36 7.99 -10.92
C ASP A 84 -4.70 9.04 -11.82
N VAL A 85 -3.45 9.41 -11.54
CA VAL A 85 -2.70 10.39 -12.34
C VAL A 85 -1.98 9.79 -13.55
N ALA A 86 -1.98 8.45 -13.71
CA ALA A 86 -1.43 7.80 -14.89
C ALA A 86 -2.16 8.22 -16.18
N ASN A 87 -3.44 8.56 -16.06
CA ASN A 87 -4.25 9.11 -17.14
C ASN A 87 -4.83 10.47 -16.70
N LEU A 88 -4.09 11.55 -16.99
CA LEU A 88 -4.52 12.90 -16.61
C LEU A 88 -5.89 13.23 -17.22
N SER A 89 -6.79 13.77 -16.40
CA SER A 89 -8.14 14.19 -16.82
C SER A 89 -8.62 15.36 -15.97
N GLU A 90 -9.75 15.97 -16.30
CA GLU A 90 -10.39 17.01 -15.48
C GLU A 90 -10.63 16.56 -14.01
N TYR A 91 -10.82 15.26 -13.79
CA TYR A 91 -11.03 14.65 -12.47
C TYR A 91 -9.73 14.51 -11.67
N THR A 92 -8.56 14.61 -12.31
CA THR A 92 -7.25 14.53 -11.63
C THR A 92 -6.84 15.84 -10.96
N THR A 93 -7.59 16.93 -11.15
CA THR A 93 -7.25 18.26 -10.62
C THR A 93 -7.11 18.29 -9.09
N VAL A 94 -7.99 17.59 -8.36
CA VAL A 94 -7.90 17.46 -6.89
C VAL A 94 -6.68 16.63 -6.48
N ALA A 95 -6.40 15.55 -7.23
CA ALA A 95 -5.23 14.70 -7.00
C ALA A 95 -3.92 15.48 -7.18
N LEU A 96 -3.80 16.24 -8.27
CA LEU A 96 -2.64 17.08 -8.55
C LEU A 96 -2.44 18.14 -7.46
N ARG A 97 -3.50 18.84 -7.05
CA ARG A 97 -3.42 19.83 -5.96
C ARG A 97 -2.96 19.21 -4.64
N LEU A 98 -3.48 18.03 -4.30
CA LEU A 98 -3.10 17.31 -3.08
C LEU A 98 -1.62 16.89 -3.10
N LEU A 99 -1.17 16.33 -4.22
CA LEU A 99 0.22 15.93 -4.42
C LEU A 99 1.18 17.13 -4.37
N THR A 100 0.87 18.22 -5.08
CA THR A 100 1.69 19.45 -5.05
C THR A 100 1.93 19.91 -3.62
N LEU A 101 0.86 20.12 -2.85
CA LEU A 101 0.96 20.65 -1.49
C LEU A 101 1.63 19.66 -0.53
N HIS A 102 1.43 18.36 -0.72
CA HIS A 102 2.12 17.35 0.06
C HIS A 102 3.63 17.38 -0.16
N TYR A 103 4.09 17.35 -1.41
CA TYR A 103 5.52 17.31 -1.70
C TYR A 103 6.22 18.66 -1.45
N GLU A 104 5.52 19.79 -1.58
CA GLU A 104 6.05 21.09 -1.15
C GLU A 104 6.26 21.15 0.37
N ARG A 105 5.32 20.59 1.17
CA ARG A 105 5.45 20.52 2.64
C ARG A 105 6.49 19.49 3.09
N CYS A 106 6.47 18.33 2.43
CA CYS A 106 7.16 17.12 2.88
C CYS A 106 8.44 16.82 2.08
N GLY A 107 8.94 17.74 1.25
CA GLY A 107 10.07 17.47 0.35
C GLY A 107 11.32 16.94 1.06
N LYS A 108 11.61 17.44 2.28
CA LYS A 108 12.74 16.96 3.10
C LYS A 108 12.57 15.51 3.58
N TYR A 109 11.34 15.08 3.85
CA TYR A 109 11.05 13.71 4.28
C TYR A 109 11.41 12.68 3.21
N TYR A 110 11.15 13.02 1.94
CA TYR A 110 11.49 12.16 0.80
C TYR A 110 12.96 12.27 0.38
N GLY A 111 13.51 13.49 0.39
CA GLY A 111 14.77 13.85 -0.26
C GLY A 111 16.02 13.88 0.62
N SER A 112 15.88 14.19 1.92
CA SER A 112 17.03 14.48 2.78
C SER A 112 17.53 13.25 3.51
N SER A 113 18.85 13.00 3.48
CA SER A 113 19.50 11.93 4.28
C SER A 113 19.28 12.10 5.80
N GLY A 114 19.01 13.32 6.26
CA GLY A 114 18.65 13.63 7.65
C GLY A 114 17.15 13.58 7.97
N GLY A 115 16.30 13.28 6.99
CA GLY A 115 14.85 13.27 7.14
C GLY A 115 14.22 14.64 7.47
N GLN A 116 12.96 14.62 7.87
CA GLN A 116 12.20 15.82 8.27
C GLN A 116 11.87 15.80 9.76
N GLY A 117 12.82 16.25 10.59
CA GLY A 117 12.60 16.39 12.04
C GLY A 117 12.15 15.08 12.68
N SER A 118 11.08 15.12 13.48
CA SER A 118 10.55 13.93 14.17
C SER A 118 9.84 12.93 13.24
N TYR A 119 9.55 13.28 11.99
CA TYR A 119 8.86 12.39 11.05
C TYR A 119 9.78 11.35 10.40
N GLY A 120 11.09 11.46 10.57
CA GLY A 120 12.05 10.52 10.00
C GLY A 120 12.23 10.69 8.48
N THR A 121 12.45 9.57 7.78
CA THR A 121 12.70 9.52 6.33
C THR A 121 11.68 8.64 5.63
N ALA A 122 11.39 8.93 4.36
CA ALA A 122 10.50 8.13 3.53
C ALA A 122 11.01 6.68 3.38
N SER A 123 10.07 5.74 3.46
CA SER A 123 10.30 4.34 3.14
C SER A 123 10.64 4.13 1.67
N GLU A 124 11.23 2.96 1.36
CA GLU A 124 11.57 2.58 -0.02
C GLU A 124 10.32 2.54 -0.92
N GLU A 125 9.18 2.09 -0.38
CA GLU A 125 7.92 2.07 -1.12
C GLU A 125 7.42 3.49 -1.44
N GLU A 126 7.50 4.42 -0.49
CA GLU A 126 7.14 5.82 -0.71
C GLU A 126 7.98 6.45 -1.82
N ARG A 127 9.31 6.30 -1.77
CA ARG A 127 10.22 6.83 -2.81
C ARG A 127 9.95 6.24 -4.18
N ARG A 128 9.66 4.93 -4.25
CA ARG A 128 9.26 4.26 -5.49
C ARG A 128 7.99 4.87 -6.06
N LEU A 129 6.94 5.03 -5.25
CA LEU A 129 5.68 5.65 -5.66
C LEU A 129 5.89 7.09 -6.13
N THR A 130 6.73 7.88 -5.44
CA THR A 130 7.12 9.23 -5.85
C THR A 130 7.74 9.25 -7.26
N MET A 131 8.65 8.32 -7.55
CA MET A 131 9.30 8.24 -8.87
C MET A 131 8.31 7.78 -9.98
N MET A 132 7.39 6.88 -9.65
CA MET A 132 6.31 6.46 -10.56
C MET A 132 5.35 7.61 -10.85
N LEU A 133 4.94 8.36 -9.83
CA LEU A 133 4.09 9.56 -9.96
C LEU A 133 4.74 10.57 -10.91
N PHE A 134 6.03 10.87 -10.70
CA PHE A 134 6.77 11.77 -11.59
C PHE A 134 6.72 11.30 -13.04
N SER A 135 7.08 10.03 -13.27
CA SER A 135 7.17 9.45 -14.61
C SER A 135 5.81 9.46 -15.31
N ASN A 136 4.74 9.05 -14.60
CA ASN A 136 3.38 9.02 -15.11
C ASN A 136 2.88 10.41 -15.51
N ILE A 137 3.09 11.42 -14.67
CA ILE A 137 2.66 12.80 -14.95
C ILE A 137 3.47 13.37 -16.12
N PHE A 138 4.80 13.21 -16.11
CA PHE A 138 5.67 13.70 -17.17
C PHE A 138 5.29 13.10 -18.53
N ASP A 139 5.16 11.77 -18.60
CA ASP A 139 4.87 11.06 -19.83
C ASP A 139 3.44 11.37 -20.33
N SER A 140 2.47 11.53 -19.42
CA SER A 140 1.12 11.94 -19.79
C SER A 140 1.06 13.38 -20.33
N LEU A 141 1.87 14.31 -19.81
CA LEU A 141 1.92 15.68 -20.33
C LEU A 141 2.62 15.73 -21.69
N SER A 142 3.68 14.96 -21.89
CA SER A 142 4.45 14.95 -23.14
C SER A 142 3.65 14.50 -24.37
N LYS A 143 2.66 13.63 -24.16
CA LYS A 143 1.82 13.06 -25.23
C LYS A 143 0.55 13.86 -25.49
N ARG A 144 0.29 14.92 -24.71
CA ARG A 144 -0.96 15.69 -24.74
C ARG A 144 -0.80 17.05 -25.39
N GLU A 145 -1.88 17.50 -26.03
CA GLU A 145 -2.00 18.88 -26.47
C GLU A 145 -2.00 19.84 -25.27
N TYR A 146 -1.43 21.02 -25.48
CA TYR A 146 -1.30 22.02 -24.44
C TYR A 146 -2.67 22.57 -24.03
N ASP A 147 -3.07 22.26 -22.80
CA ASP A 147 -4.26 22.80 -22.14
C ASP A 147 -3.81 23.68 -20.96
N PRO A 148 -4.02 25.01 -21.02
CA PRO A 148 -3.60 25.92 -19.96
C PRO A 148 -4.12 25.56 -18.57
N GLU A 149 -5.35 25.07 -18.44
CA GLU A 149 -5.94 24.80 -17.14
C GLU A 149 -5.33 23.53 -16.50
N LEU A 150 -5.21 22.45 -17.27
CA LEU A 150 -4.60 21.22 -16.78
C LEU A 150 -3.10 21.38 -16.56
N PHE A 151 -2.37 21.97 -17.50
CA PHE A 151 -0.91 22.16 -17.38
C PHE A 151 -0.58 23.10 -16.21
N GLY A 152 -1.40 24.13 -15.98
CA GLY A 152 -1.27 25.02 -14.83
C GLY A 152 -1.40 24.31 -13.47
N LYS A 153 -2.10 23.16 -13.41
CA LYS A 153 -2.23 22.34 -12.20
C LYS A 153 -1.19 21.20 -12.15
N ALA A 154 -0.84 20.63 -13.30
CA ALA A 154 0.06 19.48 -13.39
C ALA A 154 1.55 19.87 -13.27
N LEU A 155 1.96 21.01 -13.82
CA LEU A 155 3.36 21.45 -13.77
C LEU A 155 3.85 21.71 -12.33
N PRO A 156 3.13 22.45 -11.45
CA PRO A 156 3.53 22.59 -10.06
C PRO A 156 3.66 21.25 -9.35
N CYS A 157 2.75 20.31 -9.62
CA CYS A 157 2.80 18.96 -9.06
C CYS A 157 4.06 18.21 -9.51
N LEU A 158 4.36 18.24 -10.81
CA LEU A 158 5.53 17.60 -11.40
C LEU A 158 6.83 18.16 -10.80
N ILE A 159 6.92 19.49 -10.65
CA ILE A 159 8.07 20.17 -10.04
C ILE A 159 8.21 19.77 -8.57
N ALA A 160 7.13 19.82 -7.80
CA ALA A 160 7.15 19.48 -6.38
C ALA A 160 7.64 18.05 -6.14
N ILE A 161 7.15 17.08 -6.93
CA ILE A 161 7.57 15.68 -6.88
C ILE A 161 9.05 15.55 -7.27
N GLY A 162 9.45 16.16 -8.40
CA GLY A 162 10.83 16.08 -8.89
C GLY A 162 11.85 16.68 -7.91
N CYS A 163 11.49 17.77 -7.24
CA CYS A 163 12.32 18.42 -6.23
C CYS A 163 12.38 17.66 -4.89
N ALA A 164 11.36 16.86 -4.57
CA ALA A 164 11.31 16.07 -3.34
C ALA A 164 12.08 14.75 -3.46
N LEU A 165 12.24 14.21 -4.66
CA LEU A 165 12.93 12.93 -4.89
C LEU A 165 14.46 13.12 -4.91
N PRO A 166 15.25 12.31 -4.16
CA PRO A 166 16.70 12.38 -4.23
C PRO A 166 17.22 12.14 -5.67
N PRO A 167 18.14 12.96 -6.19
CA PRO A 167 18.74 12.78 -7.51
C PRO A 167 19.39 11.41 -7.73
N ASP A 168 20.00 10.85 -6.68
CA ASP A 168 20.69 9.56 -6.69
C ASP A 168 19.80 8.35 -6.36
N TYR A 169 18.50 8.56 -6.12
CA TYR A 169 17.57 7.46 -5.91
C TYR A 169 17.49 6.56 -7.16
N SER A 170 17.65 5.26 -6.97
CA SER A 170 17.58 4.26 -8.05
C SER A 170 16.44 3.27 -7.83
N LEU A 171 15.61 3.06 -8.84
CA LEU A 171 14.55 2.03 -8.79
C LEU A 171 15.19 0.64 -8.66
N SER A 172 14.88 -0.06 -7.57
CA SER A 172 15.13 -1.49 -7.48
C SER A 172 14.21 -2.25 -8.44
N THR A 173 14.76 -3.19 -9.19
CA THR A 173 14.01 -4.11 -10.06
C THR A 173 13.28 -5.14 -9.21
N ASN A 174 12.31 -4.72 -8.40
CA ASN A 174 11.51 -5.61 -7.58
C ASN A 174 10.09 -5.75 -8.15
N LEU A 175 9.66 -7.01 -8.17
CA LEU A 175 8.40 -7.61 -8.67
C LEU A 175 7.07 -6.94 -8.26
N ASP A 176 7.10 -5.86 -7.48
CA ASP A 176 5.91 -5.23 -6.90
C ASP A 176 5.05 -4.44 -7.92
N ASP A 177 5.46 -4.34 -9.21
CA ASP A 177 4.68 -3.65 -10.26
C ASP A 177 3.32 -4.32 -10.55
N GLU A 178 3.22 -5.65 -10.41
CA GLU A 178 1.94 -6.36 -10.56
C GLU A 178 1.04 -6.20 -9.32
N LEU A 179 1.65 -6.13 -8.12
CA LEU A 179 0.91 -6.01 -6.86
C LEU A 179 0.33 -4.61 -6.64
N ILE A 180 1.03 -3.55 -7.06
CA ILE A 180 0.54 -2.17 -6.96
C ILE A 180 -0.63 -1.93 -7.94
N LYS A 181 -0.60 -2.52 -9.15
CA LYS A 181 -1.69 -2.44 -10.12
C LYS A 181 -2.98 -3.11 -9.63
N ASN A 182 -2.88 -4.22 -8.89
CA ASN A 182 -4.05 -4.97 -8.44
C ASN A 182 -4.81 -4.25 -7.30
N ASN A 183 -4.11 -3.53 -6.41
CA ASN A 183 -4.76 -2.81 -5.29
C ASN A 183 -5.42 -1.48 -5.68
N ALA A 184 -5.07 -0.92 -6.84
CA ALA A 184 -5.51 0.43 -7.22
C ALA A 184 -6.69 0.46 -8.22
N SER A 185 -7.10 -0.69 -8.76
CA SER A 185 -8.19 -0.77 -9.75
C SER A 185 -9.60 -0.64 -9.17
N ASP A 186 -9.74 -0.46 -7.85
CA ASP A 186 -11.01 -0.26 -7.13
C ASP A 186 -11.42 1.22 -6.98
N ALA A 187 -10.76 2.11 -7.74
CA ALA A 187 -10.86 3.55 -7.56
C ALA A 187 -12.12 4.20 -8.18
N ASP A 188 -12.83 3.52 -9.08
CA ASP A 188 -13.96 4.09 -9.84
C ASP A 188 -15.09 3.06 -10.01
N GLY A 189 -15.79 2.75 -8.91
CA GLY A 189 -16.93 1.83 -8.91
C GLY A 189 -17.42 1.44 -7.51
N PRO A 190 -18.57 0.74 -7.40
CA PRO A 190 -18.94 0.04 -6.17
C PRO A 190 -17.84 -0.98 -5.82
N TYR A 191 -17.54 -1.13 -4.52
CA TYR A 191 -16.51 -2.05 -4.03
C TYR A 191 -16.66 -3.44 -4.66
N ASN A 192 -15.58 -3.93 -5.27
CA ASN A 192 -15.56 -5.23 -5.91
C ASN A 192 -14.37 -6.05 -5.38
N PRO A 193 -14.59 -6.90 -4.36
CA PRO A 193 -13.51 -7.62 -3.71
C PRO A 193 -12.75 -8.52 -4.69
N ARG A 194 -11.41 -8.46 -4.63
CA ARG A 194 -10.51 -9.26 -5.49
C ARG A 194 -9.56 -10.09 -4.63
N PRO A 195 -10.05 -11.19 -4.02
CA PRO A 195 -9.19 -12.13 -3.33
C PRO A 195 -8.03 -12.58 -4.20
N ILE A 196 -6.88 -12.80 -3.59
CA ILE A 196 -5.72 -13.35 -4.29
C ILE A 196 -6.07 -14.73 -4.88
N GLU A 197 -5.69 -14.93 -6.14
CA GLU A 197 -5.90 -16.19 -6.83
C GLU A 197 -4.94 -17.25 -6.26
N THR A 198 -5.51 -18.31 -5.70
CA THR A 198 -4.76 -19.38 -5.03
C THR A 198 -5.00 -20.77 -5.64
N HIS A 199 -5.63 -20.84 -6.82
CA HIS A 199 -5.98 -22.10 -7.47
C HIS A 199 -4.75 -22.91 -7.91
N SER A 200 -3.67 -22.24 -8.28
CA SER A 200 -2.40 -22.83 -8.73
C SER A 200 -1.44 -23.13 -7.59
N VAL A 201 -1.75 -22.68 -6.36
CA VAL A 201 -0.88 -22.81 -5.19
C VAL A 201 -1.23 -24.09 -4.44
N ASN A 202 -0.27 -25.02 -4.43
CA ASN A 202 -0.37 -26.28 -3.71
C ASN A 202 0.33 -26.18 -2.36
N ILE A 203 -0.34 -26.70 -1.32
CA ILE A 203 0.22 -26.79 0.03
C ILE A 203 0.76 -28.21 0.21
N ASN A 204 2.02 -28.33 0.64
CA ASN A 204 2.65 -29.63 0.90
C ASN A 204 2.11 -30.30 2.19
N SER A 205 2.53 -31.54 2.46
CA SER A 205 2.04 -32.29 3.63
C SER A 205 2.41 -31.64 4.96
N ASP A 206 3.57 -30.99 5.07
CA ASP A 206 4.02 -30.33 6.29
C ASP A 206 3.16 -29.13 6.65
N LEU A 207 2.82 -28.31 5.65
CA LEU A 207 1.91 -27.18 5.81
C LEU A 207 0.47 -27.65 6.05
N ASN A 208 0.02 -28.77 5.48
CA ASN A 208 -1.27 -29.36 5.84
C ASN A 208 -1.30 -29.81 7.32
N ASN A 209 -0.20 -30.38 7.81
CA ASN A 209 -0.06 -30.71 9.24
C ASN A 209 -0.07 -29.46 10.12
N LEU A 210 0.55 -28.36 9.66
CA LEU A 210 0.49 -27.06 10.32
C LEU A 210 -0.95 -26.52 10.41
N VAL A 211 -1.75 -26.64 9.34
CA VAL A 211 -3.17 -26.24 9.34
C VAL A 211 -3.93 -26.94 10.45
N VAL A 212 -3.76 -28.26 10.60
CA VAL A 212 -4.45 -29.04 11.64
C VAL A 212 -3.99 -28.61 13.04
N LYS A 213 -2.68 -28.53 13.26
CA LYS A 213 -2.11 -28.13 14.56
C LYS A 213 -2.52 -26.73 14.98
N PHE A 214 -2.52 -25.78 14.06
CA PHE A 214 -2.95 -24.41 14.36
C PHE A 214 -4.46 -24.35 14.59
N SER A 215 -5.27 -25.13 13.85
CA SER A 215 -6.72 -25.23 14.09
C SER A 215 -7.04 -25.73 15.49
N GLU A 216 -6.34 -26.77 15.95
CA GLU A 216 -6.46 -27.31 17.31
C GLU A 216 -6.02 -26.27 18.34
N HIS A 217 -4.85 -25.65 18.15
CA HIS A 217 -4.36 -24.59 19.03
C HIS A 217 -5.34 -23.42 19.16
N TYR A 218 -5.92 -22.97 18.05
CA TYR A 218 -6.87 -21.86 18.02
C TYR A 218 -8.20 -22.23 18.69
N HIS A 219 -8.65 -23.48 18.55
CA HIS A 219 -9.80 -24.01 19.27
C HIS A 219 -9.55 -24.09 20.78
N ASP A 220 -8.36 -24.55 21.19
CA ASP A 220 -7.94 -24.61 22.60
C ASP A 220 -7.87 -23.20 23.20
N ALA A 221 -7.35 -22.20 22.47
CA ALA A 221 -7.29 -20.81 22.91
C ALA A 221 -8.68 -20.17 23.07
N TRP A 222 -9.61 -20.50 22.18
CA TRP A 222 -11.01 -20.12 22.33
C TRP A 222 -11.67 -20.81 23.53
N SER A 223 -11.42 -22.10 23.70
CA SER A 223 -11.98 -22.92 24.78
C SER A 223 -11.49 -22.47 26.16
N SER A 224 -10.18 -22.20 26.31
CA SER A 224 -9.59 -21.71 27.58
C SER A 224 -10.26 -20.43 28.03
N ARG A 225 -10.35 -19.42 27.14
CA ARG A 225 -11.03 -18.15 27.44
C ARG A 225 -12.50 -18.34 27.82
N LYS A 226 -13.19 -19.31 27.21
CA LYS A 226 -14.59 -19.62 27.56
C LYS A 226 -14.70 -20.25 28.94
N LEU A 227 -13.88 -21.25 29.25
CA LEU A 227 -13.85 -21.91 30.56
C LEU A 227 -13.48 -20.93 31.69
N GLU A 228 -12.48 -20.06 31.48
CA GLU A 228 -12.10 -18.99 32.40
C GLU A 228 -13.24 -18.01 32.68
N ASN A 229 -14.10 -17.77 31.69
CA ASN A 229 -15.32 -16.95 31.83
C ASN A 229 -16.53 -17.72 32.40
N GLY A 230 -16.30 -18.93 32.92
CA GLY A 230 -17.31 -19.78 33.54
C GLY A 230 -18.26 -20.48 32.56
N TRP A 231 -17.88 -20.62 31.29
CA TRP A 231 -18.63 -21.44 30.35
C TRP A 231 -18.36 -22.93 30.58
N LYS A 232 -19.34 -23.78 30.29
CA LYS A 232 -19.26 -25.24 30.44
C LYS A 232 -19.78 -25.95 29.19
N PHE A 233 -19.41 -27.22 29.04
CA PHE A 233 -19.94 -28.08 27.99
C PHE A 233 -21.44 -28.34 28.20
N GLY A 234 -22.18 -28.45 27.10
CA GLY A 234 -23.52 -29.05 27.04
C GLY A 234 -24.03 -29.07 25.61
N ASP A 235 -25.00 -29.94 25.33
CA ASP A 235 -25.38 -30.30 23.96
C ASP A 235 -26.06 -29.16 23.19
N GLN A 236 -26.70 -28.24 23.90
CA GLN A 236 -27.35 -27.07 23.33
C GLN A 236 -26.69 -25.78 23.81
N TYR A 237 -26.56 -24.82 22.90
CA TYR A 237 -26.02 -23.50 23.24
C TYR A 237 -27.00 -22.73 24.13
N SER A 238 -26.54 -22.26 25.28
CA SER A 238 -27.31 -21.41 26.18
C SER A 238 -26.45 -20.27 26.69
N TRP A 239 -26.86 -19.03 26.42
CA TRP A 239 -26.16 -17.84 26.93
C TRP A 239 -26.40 -17.64 28.43
N SER A 240 -27.64 -17.84 28.91
CA SER A 240 -28.02 -17.67 30.32
C SER A 240 -27.28 -18.64 31.23
N GLU A 241 -27.14 -19.89 30.81
CA GLU A 241 -26.46 -20.94 31.58
C GLU A 241 -24.97 -21.07 31.27
N LYS A 242 -24.45 -20.23 30.37
CA LYS A 242 -23.08 -20.27 29.83
C LYS A 242 -22.68 -21.66 29.32
N VAL A 243 -23.51 -22.27 28.47
CA VAL A 243 -23.28 -23.60 27.91
C VAL A 243 -22.93 -23.51 26.43
N HIS A 244 -21.91 -24.25 25.99
CA HIS A 244 -21.54 -24.31 24.57
C HIS A 244 -21.18 -25.74 24.11
N PRO A 245 -21.77 -26.24 23.00
CA PRO A 245 -21.54 -27.61 22.50
C PRO A 245 -20.14 -27.90 21.94
N ARG A 246 -19.32 -26.86 21.76
CA ARG A 246 -17.97 -26.98 21.19
C ARG A 246 -16.90 -27.05 22.27
N LEU A 247 -17.24 -26.93 23.55
CA LEU A 247 -16.30 -27.06 24.67
C LEU A 247 -15.96 -28.53 24.94
N LYS A 248 -15.38 -29.17 23.93
CA LYS A 248 -14.90 -30.55 23.91
C LYS A 248 -13.58 -30.60 23.12
N PRO A 249 -12.77 -31.66 23.26
CA PRO A 249 -11.51 -31.78 22.54
C PRO A 249 -11.68 -31.64 21.03
N TYR A 250 -10.70 -31.03 20.35
CA TYR A 250 -10.76 -30.76 18.91
C TYR A 250 -11.09 -32.02 18.08
N ASN A 251 -10.55 -33.18 18.48
CA ASN A 251 -10.80 -34.45 17.79
C ASN A 251 -12.27 -34.91 17.83
N HIS A 252 -13.05 -34.46 18.82
CA HIS A 252 -14.48 -34.78 18.99
C HIS A 252 -15.42 -33.78 18.28
N LEU A 253 -14.87 -32.76 17.61
CA LEU A 253 -15.64 -31.91 16.70
C LEU A 253 -15.98 -32.69 15.43
N SER A 254 -17.12 -32.37 14.82
CA SER A 254 -17.46 -32.86 13.48
C SER A 254 -16.47 -32.34 12.44
N GLU A 255 -16.32 -33.04 11.31
CA GLU A 255 -15.46 -32.56 10.22
C GLU A 255 -15.93 -31.21 9.67
N TYR A 256 -17.25 -30.96 9.64
CA TYR A 256 -17.80 -29.66 9.30
C TYR A 256 -17.29 -28.54 10.24
N GLU A 257 -17.31 -28.77 11.56
CA GLU A 257 -16.81 -27.79 12.53
C GLU A 257 -15.29 -27.59 12.44
N LYS A 258 -14.53 -28.68 12.21
CA LYS A 258 -13.08 -28.60 12.02
C LYS A 258 -12.74 -27.83 10.76
N GLU A 259 -13.48 -28.02 9.67
CA GLU A 259 -13.23 -27.35 8.40
C GLU A 259 -13.41 -25.83 8.52
N ARG A 260 -14.35 -25.37 9.37
CA ARG A 260 -14.51 -23.93 9.68
C ARG A 260 -13.29 -23.30 10.37
N TYR A 261 -12.43 -24.10 11.00
CA TYR A 261 -11.12 -23.65 11.48
C TYR A 261 -10.04 -23.80 10.42
N LYS A 262 -10.02 -24.93 9.70
CA LYS A 262 -8.97 -25.26 8.71
C LYS A 262 -9.01 -24.36 7.48
N GLU A 263 -10.19 -24.06 6.93
CA GLU A 263 -10.36 -23.31 5.68
C GLU A 263 -9.69 -21.92 5.74
N PRO A 264 -9.97 -21.04 6.74
CA PRO A 264 -9.30 -19.75 6.83
C PRO A 264 -7.77 -19.85 6.90
N ILE A 265 -7.24 -20.87 7.59
CA ILE A 265 -5.79 -21.07 7.74
C ILE A 265 -5.18 -21.53 6.42
N ARG A 266 -5.86 -22.43 5.71
CA ARG A 266 -5.46 -22.92 4.40
C ARG A 266 -5.41 -21.77 3.39
N ASP A 267 -6.41 -20.91 3.40
CA ASP A 267 -6.48 -19.72 2.55
C ASP A 267 -5.35 -18.73 2.87
N SER A 268 -5.08 -18.48 4.16
CA SER A 268 -3.96 -17.63 4.58
C SER A 268 -2.59 -18.19 4.17
N LEU A 269 -2.35 -19.50 4.28
CA LEU A 269 -1.09 -20.12 3.85
C LEU A 269 -0.93 -20.07 2.32
N LYS A 270 -1.99 -20.32 1.55
CA LYS A 270 -1.93 -20.18 0.09
C LYS A 270 -1.68 -18.74 -0.34
N ALA A 271 -2.36 -17.78 0.29
CA ALA A 271 -2.14 -16.36 0.04
C ALA A 271 -0.70 -15.95 0.35
N LEU A 272 -0.14 -16.45 1.46
CA LEU A 272 1.26 -16.20 1.83
C LEU A 272 2.24 -16.68 0.74
N LEU A 273 2.06 -17.91 0.25
CA LEU A 273 2.86 -18.45 -0.86
C LEU A 273 2.64 -17.66 -2.17
N ALA A 274 1.39 -17.28 -2.48
CA ALA A 274 1.07 -16.45 -3.65
C ALA A 274 1.71 -15.05 -3.58
N TYR A 275 1.94 -14.52 -2.38
CA TYR A 275 2.71 -13.29 -2.16
C TYR A 275 4.24 -13.49 -2.25
N ASN A 276 4.71 -14.63 -2.75
CA ASN A 276 6.12 -15.02 -2.87
C ASN A 276 6.87 -15.07 -1.53
N TRP A 277 6.18 -15.47 -0.46
CA TRP A 277 6.84 -15.84 0.79
C TRP A 277 7.19 -17.31 0.78
N ASN A 278 8.37 -17.62 1.29
CA ASN A 278 8.82 -18.97 1.52
C ASN A 278 8.61 -19.35 2.99
N ILE A 279 8.25 -20.61 3.21
CA ILE A 279 8.03 -21.19 4.55
C ILE A 279 8.93 -22.41 4.65
N GLU A 280 10.10 -22.24 5.25
CA GLU A 280 11.10 -23.30 5.38
C GLU A 280 11.18 -23.78 6.82
N GLN A 281 11.40 -25.08 7.02
CA GLN A 281 11.66 -25.59 8.37
C GLN A 281 13.06 -25.12 8.81
N GLY A 282 13.14 -24.36 9.90
CA GLY A 282 14.40 -23.92 10.48
C GLY A 282 15.15 -25.06 11.17
N ASP A 283 16.39 -24.77 11.58
CA ASP A 283 17.29 -25.75 12.18
C ASP A 283 16.70 -26.41 13.44
N SER A 284 16.93 -27.72 13.55
CA SER A 284 16.22 -28.66 14.41
C SER A 284 16.29 -28.38 15.92
N GLU A 285 17.15 -27.48 16.40
CA GLU A 285 17.32 -27.20 17.83
C GLU A 285 16.11 -26.48 18.44
N MET A 286 15.59 -25.43 17.79
CA MET A 286 14.43 -24.66 18.30
C MET A 286 13.12 -25.48 18.18
N ALA A 287 13.00 -26.31 17.14
CA ALA A 287 11.91 -27.26 16.97
C ALA A 287 11.92 -28.37 18.05
N SER A 288 13.10 -28.76 18.54
CA SER A 288 13.25 -29.82 19.55
C SER A 288 12.87 -29.37 20.97
N LEU A 289 13.22 -28.13 21.34
CA LEU A 289 12.81 -27.50 22.61
C LEU A 289 11.28 -27.31 22.67
N ASN A 290 10.67 -26.83 21.58
CA ASN A 290 9.22 -26.61 21.51
C ASN A 290 8.43 -27.93 21.38
N ARG A 291 8.99 -28.98 20.77
CA ARG A 291 8.40 -30.34 20.78
C ARG A 291 8.27 -30.94 22.18
N SER A 292 9.16 -30.59 23.11
CA SER A 292 9.07 -31.05 24.51
C SER A 292 7.84 -30.46 25.22
N ASN A 293 7.46 -29.21 24.92
CA ASN A 293 6.21 -28.60 25.36
C ASN A 293 4.97 -29.19 24.67
N ASN A 294 5.11 -29.64 23.42
CA ASN A 294 4.04 -30.25 22.63
C ASN A 294 3.57 -31.62 23.17
N ARG A 295 4.29 -32.22 24.14
CA ARG A 295 3.87 -33.46 24.83
C ARG A 295 2.75 -33.26 25.85
N ARG A 296 2.34 -32.01 26.13
CA ARG A 296 1.13 -31.67 26.91
C ARG A 296 -0.05 -31.32 25.99
N SER A 297 -0.29 -32.15 24.97
CA SER A 297 -1.60 -32.17 24.27
C SER A 297 -2.72 -32.23 25.31
N SER A 298 -3.86 -31.60 25.00
CA SER A 298 -5.09 -31.50 25.79
C SER A 298 -5.66 -32.90 26.08
N LYS A 299 -4.95 -33.65 26.92
CA LYS A 299 -5.32 -34.99 27.38
C LYS A 299 -6.47 -34.86 28.36
N THR A 300 -7.41 -35.79 28.22
CA THR A 300 -8.34 -36.17 29.27
C THR A 300 -7.53 -36.58 30.50
N SER A 301 -7.52 -35.77 31.56
CA SER A 301 -6.95 -36.23 32.83
C SER A 301 -7.93 -37.22 33.45
N LEU A 302 -7.45 -38.41 33.81
CA LEU A 302 -8.20 -39.32 34.67
C LEU A 302 -7.92 -38.90 36.12
N GLY A 303 -8.61 -37.85 36.57
CA GLY A 303 -8.51 -37.32 37.92
C GLY A 303 -9.91 -37.12 38.50
N PRO A 304 -10.17 -37.54 39.75
CA PRO A 304 -11.50 -37.46 40.36
C PRO A 304 -11.71 -36.07 40.94
N ASP A 305 -11.99 -35.07 40.11
CA ASP A 305 -12.74 -33.89 40.55
C ASP A 305 -13.22 -33.04 39.35
N HIS A 306 -14.49 -32.66 39.42
CA HIS A 306 -15.29 -31.89 38.46
C HIS A 306 -15.81 -32.59 37.18
N GLN A 307 -17.06 -33.06 37.30
CA GLN A 307 -17.93 -33.62 36.28
C GLN A 307 -18.10 -32.69 35.06
N THR A 308 -17.31 -32.90 34.01
CA THR A 308 -17.69 -32.54 32.63
C THR A 308 -17.56 -33.78 31.75
N PRO A 309 -18.48 -34.02 30.78
CA PRO A 309 -18.54 -35.28 30.02
C PRO A 309 -17.24 -35.68 29.28
N PHE A 310 -16.33 -34.73 29.07
CA PHE A 310 -15.10 -34.94 28.31
C PHE A 310 -13.82 -34.66 29.11
N ASN A 311 -13.90 -34.26 30.39
CA ASN A 311 -12.74 -33.84 31.20
C ASN A 311 -11.72 -32.97 30.43
N TYR A 312 -12.24 -32.03 29.64
CA TYR A 312 -11.49 -31.27 28.66
C TYR A 312 -10.80 -30.06 29.29
N HIS A 313 -9.46 -30.06 29.24
CA HIS A 313 -8.61 -29.01 29.78
C HIS A 313 -7.71 -28.46 28.67
N PRO A 314 -8.17 -27.45 27.90
CA PRO A 314 -7.40 -26.89 26.79
C PRO A 314 -6.10 -26.27 27.29
N ARG A 315 -5.01 -26.47 26.54
CA ARG A 315 -3.69 -25.91 26.85
C ARG A 315 -3.11 -25.25 25.60
N PRO A 316 -3.64 -24.09 25.19
CA PRO A 316 -3.10 -23.37 24.05
C PRO A 316 -1.63 -23.00 24.29
N VAL A 317 -0.85 -22.96 23.22
CA VAL A 317 0.53 -22.48 23.24
C VAL A 317 0.55 -21.02 23.67
N ASP A 318 1.42 -20.69 24.62
CA ASP A 318 1.70 -19.30 24.99
C ASP A 318 2.64 -18.66 23.96
N MET A 319 2.11 -17.70 23.19
CA MET A 319 2.83 -16.94 22.17
C MET A 319 3.00 -15.46 22.55
N THR A 320 2.77 -15.11 23.82
CA THR A 320 2.85 -13.71 24.30
C THR A 320 4.25 -13.12 24.15
N ASN A 321 5.28 -13.94 24.36
CA ASN A 321 6.70 -13.55 24.24
C ASN A 321 7.23 -13.55 22.80
N LEU A 322 6.41 -13.88 21.80
CA LEU A 322 6.81 -13.86 20.39
C LEU A 322 6.47 -12.52 19.75
N THR A 323 7.48 -11.93 19.10
CA THR A 323 7.37 -10.68 18.35
C THR A 323 7.54 -10.92 16.86
N LEU A 324 6.66 -10.28 16.08
CA LEU A 324 6.73 -10.30 14.61
C LEU A 324 7.63 -9.16 14.14
N SER A 325 8.47 -9.43 13.14
CA SER A 325 9.22 -8.36 12.44
C SER A 325 8.27 -7.40 11.74
N ARG A 326 8.75 -6.20 11.38
CA ARG A 326 7.93 -5.21 10.67
C ARG A 326 7.33 -5.77 9.37
N ASP A 327 8.12 -6.54 8.62
CA ASP A 327 7.66 -7.17 7.38
C ASP A 327 6.59 -8.23 7.62
N MET A 328 6.70 -9.01 8.70
CA MET A 328 5.68 -9.99 9.09
C MET A 328 4.39 -9.31 9.58
N GLN A 329 4.49 -8.18 10.30
CA GLN A 329 3.32 -7.40 10.70
C GLN A 329 2.58 -6.85 9.47
N ASN A 330 3.32 -6.30 8.49
CA ASN A 330 2.75 -5.82 7.23
C ASN A 330 2.10 -6.97 6.45
N MET A 331 2.72 -8.15 6.43
CA MET A 331 2.13 -9.32 5.80
C MET A 331 0.88 -9.82 6.53
N ALA A 332 0.84 -9.76 7.86
CA ALA A 332 -0.36 -10.11 8.63
C ALA A 332 -1.55 -9.20 8.27
N GLU A 333 -1.34 -7.89 8.08
CA GLU A 333 -2.40 -7.00 7.60
C GLU A 333 -2.85 -7.35 6.18
N ARG A 334 -1.93 -7.70 5.27
CA ARG A 334 -2.28 -8.16 3.91
C ARG A 334 -3.08 -9.46 3.89
N LEU A 335 -2.75 -10.41 4.77
CA LEU A 335 -3.50 -11.64 4.93
C LEU A 335 -4.90 -11.37 5.49
N ALA A 336 -5.04 -10.41 6.40
CA ALA A 336 -6.33 -9.99 6.95
C ALA A 336 -7.19 -9.26 5.90
N GLU A 337 -6.59 -8.40 5.09
CA GLU A 337 -7.24 -7.76 3.94
C GLU A 337 -7.75 -8.81 2.95
N ASN A 338 -6.93 -9.79 2.58
CA ASN A 338 -7.35 -10.87 1.69
C ASN A 338 -8.47 -11.73 2.31
N ALA A 339 -8.42 -11.99 3.63
CA ALA A 339 -9.49 -12.71 4.31
C ALA A 339 -10.82 -11.96 4.26
N HIS A 340 -10.78 -10.62 4.40
CA HIS A 340 -11.95 -9.76 4.23
C HIS A 340 -12.46 -9.78 2.80
N ASP A 341 -11.60 -9.73 1.79
CA ASP A 341 -11.99 -9.82 0.39
C ASP A 341 -12.66 -11.18 0.07
N ILE A 342 -12.15 -12.29 0.61
CA ILE A 342 -12.77 -13.63 0.44
C ILE A 342 -14.19 -13.62 1.02
N TRP A 343 -14.34 -13.08 2.25
CA TRP A 343 -15.65 -12.94 2.89
C TRP A 343 -16.58 -12.03 2.08
N ALA A 344 -16.09 -10.87 1.64
CA ALA A 344 -16.87 -9.89 0.90
C ALA A 344 -17.34 -10.45 -0.45
N LYS A 345 -16.48 -11.22 -1.14
CA LYS A 345 -16.84 -11.89 -2.40
C LYS A 345 -17.96 -12.90 -2.19
N LYS A 346 -17.80 -13.81 -1.22
CA LYS A 346 -18.86 -14.78 -0.84
C LYS A 346 -20.15 -14.07 -0.44
N LYS A 347 -20.05 -12.98 0.32
CA LYS A 347 -21.22 -12.22 0.78
C LYS A 347 -21.95 -11.50 -0.35
N LYS A 348 -21.20 -11.00 -1.33
CA LYS A 348 -21.75 -10.38 -2.53
C LYS A 348 -22.51 -11.40 -3.38
N GLU A 349 -21.94 -12.59 -3.60
CA GLU A 349 -22.59 -13.70 -4.31
C GLU A 349 -23.90 -14.14 -3.62
N GLU A 350 -23.92 -14.19 -2.27
CA GLU A 350 -25.14 -14.46 -1.49
C GLU A 350 -26.23 -13.40 -1.70
N ILE A 351 -25.86 -12.11 -1.70
CA ILE A 351 -26.79 -10.98 -1.87
C ILE A 351 -27.36 -10.97 -3.28
N ASP A 352 -26.51 -11.15 -4.29
CA ASP A 352 -26.90 -11.20 -5.70
C ASP A 352 -27.87 -12.37 -5.95
N SER A 353 -27.68 -13.49 -5.27
CA SER A 353 -28.56 -14.67 -5.35
C SER A 353 -29.89 -14.50 -4.59
N SER A 354 -29.92 -13.68 -3.54
CA SER A 354 -31.07 -13.58 -2.61
C SER A 354 -31.84 -12.25 -2.69
N ALA A 355 -31.50 -11.37 -3.63
CA ALA A 355 -32.01 -9.99 -3.74
C ALA A 355 -31.95 -9.22 -2.40
N GLY A 356 -30.88 -9.44 -1.63
CA GLY A 356 -30.69 -8.88 -0.30
C GLY A 356 -30.26 -7.42 -0.31
N SER A 357 -30.35 -6.76 0.85
CA SER A 357 -29.75 -5.44 1.03
C SER A 357 -28.21 -5.53 1.15
N PRO A 358 -27.47 -4.49 0.74
CA PRO A 358 -26.02 -4.46 0.87
C PRO A 358 -25.60 -4.50 2.35
N HIS A 359 -24.67 -5.40 2.68
CA HIS A 359 -24.13 -5.51 4.03
C HIS A 359 -23.22 -4.31 4.36
N PRO A 360 -23.30 -3.69 5.55
CA PRO A 360 -22.53 -2.48 5.89
C PRO A 360 -21.00 -2.61 5.74
N GLN A 361 -20.48 -3.82 5.94
CA GLN A 361 -19.04 -4.13 5.80
C GLN A 361 -18.60 -4.45 4.36
N LEU A 362 -19.46 -4.34 3.35
CA LEU A 362 -19.07 -4.42 1.94
C LEU A 362 -18.38 -3.12 1.50
N VAL A 363 -17.25 -2.86 2.13
CA VAL A 363 -16.32 -1.76 1.85
C VAL A 363 -14.90 -2.32 1.86
N PRO A 364 -13.94 -1.67 1.18
CA PRO A 364 -12.53 -2.05 1.26
C PRO A 364 -12.06 -2.19 2.71
N TYR A 365 -11.18 -3.16 2.95
CA TYR A 365 -10.67 -3.49 4.30
C TYR A 365 -10.21 -2.24 5.05
N ASP A 366 -9.50 -1.33 4.38
CA ASP A 366 -9.01 -0.08 4.98
C ASP A 366 -10.08 0.80 5.62
N LEU A 367 -11.31 0.78 5.10
CA LEU A 367 -12.44 1.57 5.63
C LEU A 367 -13.13 0.93 6.84
N LEU A 368 -12.79 -0.32 7.18
CA LEU A 368 -13.33 -0.97 8.36
C LEU A 368 -12.79 -0.34 9.65
N THR A 369 -13.63 -0.33 10.68
CA THR A 369 -13.21 0.06 12.03
C THR A 369 -12.25 -0.95 12.63
N ASP A 370 -11.46 -0.53 13.63
CA ASP A 370 -10.54 -1.45 14.29
C ASP A 370 -11.24 -2.64 14.96
N LYS A 371 -12.47 -2.45 15.43
CA LYS A 371 -13.31 -3.53 15.97
C LYS A 371 -13.65 -4.58 14.92
N GLU A 372 -13.92 -4.15 13.68
CA GLU A 372 -14.28 -5.03 12.57
C GLU A 372 -13.05 -5.78 12.04
N LYS A 373 -11.91 -5.10 11.90
CA LYS A 373 -10.64 -5.69 11.49
C LYS A 373 -10.08 -6.69 12.51
N LYS A 374 -10.36 -6.47 13.80
CA LYS A 374 -9.75 -7.20 14.93
C LYS A 374 -9.71 -8.71 14.74
N LYS A 375 -10.83 -9.31 14.36
CA LYS A 375 -10.97 -10.77 14.27
C LYS A 375 -10.05 -11.39 13.22
N ASP A 376 -9.87 -10.75 12.06
CA ASP A 376 -9.03 -11.27 10.97
C ASP A 376 -7.57 -10.90 11.19
N ARG A 377 -7.31 -9.68 11.68
CA ARG A 377 -5.99 -9.22 12.08
C ARG A 377 -5.36 -10.11 13.15
N GLU A 378 -6.07 -10.36 14.26
CA GLU A 378 -5.57 -11.20 15.36
C GLU A 378 -5.27 -12.63 14.87
N ARG A 379 -6.16 -13.20 14.05
CA ARG A 379 -5.96 -14.55 13.50
C ARG A 379 -4.71 -14.64 12.62
N CYS A 380 -4.50 -13.66 11.74
CA CYS A 380 -3.32 -13.65 10.87
C CYS A 380 -2.03 -13.43 11.68
N GLN A 381 -2.05 -12.55 12.68
CA GLN A 381 -0.91 -12.35 13.57
C GLN A 381 -0.59 -13.60 14.41
N GLU A 382 -1.60 -14.25 14.99
CA GLU A 382 -1.44 -15.50 15.72
C GLU A 382 -0.90 -16.62 14.82
N LEU A 383 -1.37 -16.71 13.57
CA LEU A 383 -0.87 -17.69 12.61
C LEU A 383 0.63 -17.49 12.34
N LEU A 384 1.08 -16.26 12.06
CA LEU A 384 2.49 -16.00 11.81
C LEU A 384 3.37 -16.26 13.04
N LYS A 385 2.90 -15.91 14.24
CA LYS A 385 3.58 -16.24 15.50
C LYS A 385 3.66 -17.75 15.72
N TYR A 386 2.59 -18.47 15.40
CA TYR A 386 2.56 -19.92 15.54
C TYR A 386 3.51 -20.61 14.54
N ILE A 387 3.63 -20.09 13.32
CA ILE A 387 4.61 -20.55 12.33
C ILE A 387 6.04 -20.40 12.88
N GLN A 388 6.38 -19.25 13.46
CA GLN A 388 7.67 -19.05 14.14
C GLN A 388 7.84 -20.01 15.33
N PHE A 389 6.80 -20.18 16.16
CA PHE A 389 6.83 -21.11 17.29
C PHE A 389 7.12 -22.56 16.88
N GLN A 390 6.54 -23.01 15.76
CA GLN A 390 6.80 -24.34 15.21
C GLN A 390 8.22 -24.47 14.58
N GLY A 391 9.00 -23.38 14.57
CA GLY A 391 10.37 -23.36 14.08
C GLY A 391 10.49 -23.11 12.59
N TYR A 392 9.44 -22.63 11.91
CA TYR A 392 9.54 -22.27 10.50
C TYR A 392 10.15 -20.87 10.33
N LYS A 393 11.05 -20.73 9.35
CA LYS A 393 11.60 -19.47 8.89
C LYS A 393 10.73 -18.93 7.77
N LEU A 394 10.31 -17.66 7.91
CA LEU A 394 9.48 -16.94 6.96
C LEU A 394 10.32 -15.83 6.31
N HIS A 395 10.48 -15.87 4.99
CA HIS A 395 11.18 -14.82 4.25
C HIS A 395 10.60 -14.64 2.84
N ARG A 396 10.76 -13.45 2.25
CA ARG A 396 10.39 -13.21 0.85
C ARG A 396 11.40 -13.88 -0.07
N VAL A 397 10.90 -14.51 -1.13
CA VAL A 397 11.75 -14.97 -2.24
C VAL A 397 12.09 -13.77 -3.09
N SER A 398 13.33 -13.28 -2.99
CA SER A 398 13.86 -12.37 -4.00
C SER A 398 14.00 -13.18 -5.29
N LYS A 399 13.30 -12.80 -6.38
CA LYS A 399 13.64 -13.32 -7.72
C LYS A 399 14.92 -12.63 -8.22
N GLY A 400 16.03 -12.87 -7.52
CA GLY A 400 17.35 -12.86 -8.10
C GLY A 400 17.85 -14.29 -8.01
N GLY A 401 18.20 -14.90 -9.15
CA GLY A 401 18.98 -16.14 -9.12
C GLY A 401 20.26 -15.94 -8.31
N PRO A 402 21.03 -17.01 -8.03
CA PRO A 402 22.34 -16.86 -7.41
C PRO A 402 23.11 -15.84 -8.26
N ALA A 403 23.56 -14.76 -7.62
CA ALA A 403 24.35 -13.74 -8.27
C ALA A 403 25.49 -14.44 -9.01
N PRO A 404 25.66 -14.26 -10.33
CA PRO A 404 26.86 -14.71 -11.00
C PRO A 404 28.06 -14.03 -10.32
N PRO A 405 29.24 -14.69 -10.31
CA PRO A 405 30.44 -14.14 -9.68
C PRO A 405 30.70 -12.73 -10.22
N GLU A 406 30.96 -11.83 -9.27
CA GLU A 406 30.88 -10.39 -9.40
C GLU A 406 31.95 -9.82 -10.35
N ASP A 407 31.51 -9.19 -11.43
CA ASP A 407 32.28 -8.17 -12.14
C ASP A 407 31.78 -6.79 -11.67
N SER A 408 32.53 -6.16 -10.77
CA SER A 408 32.14 -4.91 -10.06
C SER A 408 31.98 -3.68 -10.98
N SER A 409 32.43 -3.78 -12.24
CA SER A 409 32.38 -2.67 -13.21
C SER A 409 31.06 -2.59 -13.97
N ALA A 410 30.44 -3.71 -14.33
CA ALA A 410 29.18 -3.74 -15.09
C ALA A 410 27.95 -3.39 -14.23
N THR A 411 27.99 -3.77 -12.95
CA THR A 411 26.94 -3.44 -11.97
C THR A 411 26.91 -1.95 -11.63
N SER A 412 28.06 -1.28 -11.59
CA SER A 412 28.13 0.17 -11.32
C SER A 412 27.52 1.00 -12.46
N ALA A 413 27.85 0.70 -13.72
CA ALA A 413 27.25 1.36 -14.89
C ALA A 413 25.72 1.14 -14.96
N ALA A 414 25.26 -0.10 -14.78
CA ALA A 414 23.84 -0.42 -14.75
C ALA A 414 23.10 0.23 -13.55
N SER A 415 23.80 0.48 -12.44
CA SER A 415 23.22 1.18 -11.28
C SER A 415 23.12 2.69 -11.51
N LEU A 416 24.07 3.30 -12.23
CA LEU A 416 24.05 4.72 -12.59
C LEU A 416 22.90 5.05 -13.52
N GLU A 417 22.65 4.23 -14.54
CA GLU A 417 21.55 4.43 -15.50
C GLU A 417 20.15 4.26 -14.87
N ARG A 418 20.09 3.71 -13.65
CA ARG A 418 18.86 3.55 -12.88
C ARG A 418 18.55 4.75 -11.98
N ARG A 419 19.50 5.68 -11.79
CA ARG A 419 19.31 6.88 -10.97
C ARG A 419 18.25 7.79 -11.57
N PHE A 420 17.49 8.44 -10.70
CA PHE A 420 16.45 9.38 -11.11
C PHE A 420 17.02 10.54 -11.93
N ALA A 421 18.10 11.17 -11.46
CA ALA A 421 18.72 12.29 -12.17
C ALA A 421 19.19 11.89 -13.57
N TYR A 422 19.88 10.76 -13.70
CA TYR A 422 20.30 10.24 -14.99
C TYR A 422 19.11 10.05 -15.96
N LYS A 423 18.05 9.35 -15.54
CA LYS A 423 16.85 9.15 -16.37
C LYS A 423 16.13 10.45 -16.72
N LEU A 424 16.10 11.41 -15.79
CA LEU A 424 15.53 12.72 -16.03
C LEU A 424 16.33 13.45 -17.10
N LEU A 425 17.66 13.50 -16.97
CA LEU A 425 18.55 14.14 -17.96
C LEU A 425 18.39 13.55 -19.36
N GLU A 426 18.29 12.22 -19.49
CA GLU A 426 18.02 11.56 -20.78
C GLU A 426 16.71 12.04 -21.39
N LYS A 427 15.64 12.12 -20.58
CA LYS A 427 14.35 12.66 -21.04
C LYS A 427 14.47 14.13 -21.45
N LEU A 428 15.15 14.96 -20.66
CA LEU A 428 15.28 16.38 -20.93
C LEU A 428 16.03 16.64 -22.25
N LEU A 429 17.16 15.95 -22.47
CA LEU A 429 17.93 16.05 -23.72
C LEU A 429 17.11 15.56 -24.92
N HIS A 430 16.38 14.45 -24.78
CA HIS A 430 15.50 13.96 -25.84
C HIS A 430 14.44 15.00 -26.25
N TYR A 431 13.77 15.65 -25.29
CA TYR A 431 12.78 16.68 -25.60
C TYR A 431 13.39 18.00 -26.09
N GLN A 432 14.63 18.30 -25.72
CA GLN A 432 15.41 19.41 -26.30
C GLN A 432 15.70 19.16 -27.78
N ASP A 433 16.13 17.95 -28.14
CA ASP A 433 16.40 17.58 -29.53
C ASP A 433 15.14 17.65 -30.39
N ILE A 434 14.03 17.06 -29.91
CA ILE A 434 12.73 17.13 -30.59
C ILE A 434 12.30 18.58 -30.79
N ALA A 435 12.38 19.41 -29.74
CA ALA A 435 12.01 20.82 -29.83
C ALA A 435 12.91 21.58 -30.82
N SER A 436 14.22 21.34 -30.80
CA SER A 436 15.20 21.96 -31.70
C SER A 436 14.93 21.61 -33.17
N VAL A 437 14.65 20.34 -33.49
CA VAL A 437 14.28 19.90 -34.84
C VAL A 437 12.99 20.58 -35.30
N ASN A 438 11.95 20.56 -34.47
CA ASN A 438 10.66 21.15 -34.81
C ASN A 438 10.73 22.68 -34.95
N MET A 439 11.55 23.37 -34.15
CA MET A 439 11.78 24.81 -34.31
C MET A 439 12.52 25.14 -35.60
N LYS A 440 13.54 24.34 -36.00
CA LYS A 440 14.28 24.53 -37.26
C LYS A 440 13.39 24.34 -38.49
N GLN A 441 12.43 23.41 -38.44
CA GLN A 441 11.46 23.19 -39.52
C GLN A 441 10.44 24.34 -39.67
N GLN A 442 10.25 25.19 -38.64
CA GLN A 442 9.38 26.37 -38.73
C GLN A 442 10.04 27.59 -39.41
N VAL A 443 11.34 27.54 -39.72
CA VAL A 443 11.99 28.57 -40.55
C VAL A 443 11.70 28.24 -42.02
N PRO A 444 10.94 29.07 -42.76
CA PRO A 444 10.70 28.80 -44.17
C PRO A 444 12.01 28.85 -44.94
N SER A 445 12.21 27.94 -45.90
CA SER A 445 13.19 28.18 -46.95
C SER A 445 12.85 29.51 -47.62
N SER A 446 13.83 30.39 -47.72
CA SER A 446 13.72 31.66 -48.43
C SER A 446 13.06 31.45 -49.80
N THR A 447 12.11 32.35 -50.09
CA THR A 447 11.77 32.94 -51.40
C THR A 447 10.30 32.80 -51.88
N TYR A 448 9.48 31.84 -51.43
CA TYR A 448 8.09 31.71 -51.97
C TYR A 448 7.01 31.14 -51.01
N SER A 449 6.77 31.74 -49.83
CA SER A 449 5.55 31.43 -49.05
C SER A 449 4.79 32.70 -48.66
N HIS A 450 3.71 32.98 -49.38
CA HIS A 450 2.75 34.05 -49.07
C HIS A 450 1.63 33.59 -48.12
N ARG A 451 1.75 32.42 -47.46
CA ARG A 451 0.78 31.96 -46.47
C ARG A 451 1.35 32.09 -45.06
N SER A 452 0.68 32.90 -44.25
CA SER A 452 0.85 32.99 -42.80
C SER A 452 0.55 31.63 -42.13
N ALA A 453 1.53 30.72 -42.11
CA ALA A 453 1.52 29.51 -41.29
C ALA A 453 2.04 29.79 -39.87
N PHE A 454 1.84 31.02 -39.36
CA PHE A 454 2.43 31.53 -38.12
C PHE A 454 1.64 31.20 -36.83
N LYS A 455 0.51 30.48 -36.90
CA LYS A 455 -0.41 30.43 -35.76
C LYS A 455 -0.32 29.22 -34.84
N ASP A 456 0.23 28.09 -35.29
CA ASP A 456 0.24 26.88 -34.47
C ASP A 456 1.67 26.44 -34.13
N THR A 457 2.15 26.86 -32.96
CA THR A 457 3.35 26.28 -32.36
C THR A 457 3.10 24.78 -32.12
N PRO A 458 3.97 23.88 -32.62
CA PRO A 458 3.77 22.45 -32.47
C PRO A 458 3.76 22.04 -31.00
N ARG A 459 3.02 20.96 -30.70
CA ARG A 459 2.85 20.41 -29.35
C ARG A 459 4.19 20.28 -28.62
N ASP A 460 5.20 19.72 -29.28
CA ASP A 460 6.50 19.44 -28.64
C ASP A 460 7.24 20.71 -28.25
N VAL A 461 7.10 21.79 -29.03
CA VAL A 461 7.69 23.10 -28.70
C VAL A 461 6.93 23.77 -27.55
N LYS A 462 5.59 23.63 -27.50
CA LYS A 462 4.80 24.08 -26.34
C LYS A 462 5.15 23.28 -25.08
N PHE A 463 5.27 21.96 -25.17
CA PHE A 463 5.67 21.11 -24.06
C PHE A 463 7.06 21.49 -23.54
N PHE A 464 8.03 21.66 -24.45
CA PHE A 464 9.38 22.06 -24.07
C PHE A 464 9.39 23.43 -23.36
N SER A 465 8.78 24.45 -23.97
CA SER A 465 8.79 25.81 -23.43
C SER A 465 7.95 25.99 -22.16
N LYS A 466 6.83 25.27 -22.03
CA LYS A 466 5.88 25.44 -20.91
C LYS A 466 6.06 24.43 -19.78
N VAL A 467 6.70 23.29 -20.02
CA VAL A 467 6.88 22.24 -18.99
C VAL A 467 8.35 21.97 -18.74
N VAL A 468 9.13 21.68 -19.79
CA VAL A 468 10.53 21.26 -19.64
C VAL A 468 11.39 22.39 -19.07
N LEU A 469 11.33 23.60 -19.66
CA LEU A 469 12.16 24.72 -19.19
C LEU A 469 11.88 25.11 -17.72
N PRO A 470 10.63 25.31 -17.27
CA PRO A 470 10.35 25.60 -15.86
C PRO A 470 10.76 24.46 -14.92
N LEU A 471 10.61 23.20 -15.36
CA LEU A 471 11.03 22.04 -14.58
C LEU A 471 12.54 22.01 -14.38
N VAL A 472 13.31 22.22 -15.46
CA VAL A 472 14.78 22.32 -15.44
C VAL A 472 15.20 23.40 -14.45
N GLU A 473 14.69 24.63 -14.62
CA GLU A 473 15.04 25.76 -13.77
C GLU A 473 14.86 25.45 -12.27
N LYS A 474 13.68 24.93 -11.89
CA LYS A 474 13.37 24.64 -10.49
C LYS A 474 14.13 23.42 -9.95
N TYR A 475 14.27 22.37 -10.74
CA TYR A 475 14.94 21.13 -10.33
C TYR A 475 16.42 21.36 -10.06
N PHE A 476 17.13 22.00 -10.99
CA PHE A 476 18.56 22.29 -10.83
C PHE A 476 18.83 23.30 -9.74
N ASN A 477 17.97 24.31 -9.56
CA ASN A 477 18.12 25.25 -8.45
C ASN A 477 17.97 24.55 -7.09
N THR A 478 17.03 23.61 -6.97
CA THR A 478 16.82 22.83 -5.73
C THR A 478 17.96 21.85 -5.46
N ASN A 479 18.41 21.14 -6.49
CA ASN A 479 19.43 20.09 -6.38
C ASN A 479 20.85 20.57 -6.76
N LYS A 480 21.10 21.88 -6.68
CA LYS A 480 22.37 22.50 -7.10
C LYS A 480 23.59 21.87 -6.43
N SER A 481 23.48 21.56 -5.13
CA SER A 481 24.56 20.94 -4.36
C SER A 481 24.96 19.58 -4.93
N TYR A 482 23.99 18.75 -5.36
CA TYR A 482 24.24 17.44 -5.95
C TYR A 482 25.08 17.53 -7.24
N PHE A 483 24.73 18.45 -8.13
CA PHE A 483 25.42 18.59 -9.43
C PHE A 483 26.79 19.26 -9.33
N ILE A 484 27.01 20.14 -8.34
CA ILE A 484 28.30 20.82 -8.15
C ILE A 484 29.26 20.02 -7.28
N ALA A 485 28.75 19.17 -6.38
CA ALA A 485 29.59 18.37 -5.48
C ALA A 485 30.59 17.50 -6.25
N VAL A 486 31.81 17.41 -5.74
CA VAL A 486 32.85 16.52 -6.27
C VAL A 486 32.70 15.17 -5.59
N ALA A 487 32.37 14.14 -6.36
CA ALA A 487 32.33 12.77 -5.85
C ALA A 487 33.74 12.34 -5.41
N THR A 488 33.89 11.94 -4.16
CA THR A 488 35.15 11.40 -3.63
C THR A 488 35.07 9.88 -3.56
N ALA A 489 36.22 9.19 -3.53
CA ALA A 489 36.27 7.72 -3.45
C ALA A 489 35.54 7.14 -2.22
N ALA A 490 35.26 7.96 -1.20
CA ALA A 490 34.54 7.59 0.02
C ALA A 490 33.05 8.02 0.03
N SER A 491 32.57 8.79 -0.96
CA SER A 491 31.20 9.32 -1.01
C SER A 491 30.62 9.28 -2.43
N THR A 492 30.21 8.09 -2.88
CA THR A 492 29.57 7.84 -4.18
C THR A 492 28.07 8.18 -4.21
N SER A 493 27.48 8.48 -3.05
CA SER A 493 26.10 8.90 -2.86
C SER A 493 26.05 10.38 -2.50
N GLY A 494 25.03 11.10 -2.96
CA GLY A 494 24.88 12.54 -2.74
C GLY A 494 25.67 13.46 -3.70
N ALA A 495 26.31 12.92 -4.74
CA ALA A 495 26.98 13.70 -5.79
C ALA A 495 26.71 13.14 -7.20
N ALA A 496 26.58 14.04 -8.17
CA ALA A 496 26.43 13.70 -9.58
C ALA A 496 27.69 13.00 -10.14
N SER A 497 27.48 11.95 -10.92
CA SER A 497 28.50 11.26 -11.70
C SER A 497 29.05 12.14 -12.82
N LEU A 498 30.21 11.76 -13.38
CA LEU A 498 30.82 12.48 -14.50
C LEU A 498 29.87 12.54 -15.71
N LYS A 499 29.22 11.41 -16.05
CA LYS A 499 28.25 11.32 -17.15
C LYS A 499 27.03 12.23 -16.92
N GLU A 500 26.48 12.29 -15.71
CA GLU A 500 25.40 13.23 -15.38
C GLU A 500 25.85 14.70 -15.53
N LYS A 501 27.09 15.03 -15.14
CA LYS A 501 27.64 16.39 -15.30
C LYS A 501 27.84 16.75 -16.77
N GLU A 502 28.31 15.82 -17.60
CA GLU A 502 28.44 16.01 -19.05
C GLU A 502 27.08 16.28 -19.70
N MET A 503 26.05 15.51 -19.32
CA MET A 503 24.68 15.71 -19.80
C MET A 503 24.09 17.07 -19.41
N VAL A 504 24.46 17.61 -18.24
CA VAL A 504 24.03 18.95 -17.79
C VAL A 504 24.75 20.07 -18.55
N ALA A 505 25.99 19.83 -19.00
CA ALA A 505 26.76 20.80 -19.76
C ALA A 505 26.36 20.90 -21.24
N THR A 506 25.62 19.91 -21.75
CA THR A 506 25.11 19.81 -23.12
C THR A 506 23.79 20.55 -23.24
#